data_AF-A0A2S9ICT5-F1
#
_entry.id   AF-A0A2S9ICT5-F1
#
_cell.length_a   1.000
_cell.length_b   1.000
_cell.length_c   1.000
_cell.angle_alpha   90.00
_cell.angle_beta   90.00
_cell.angle_gamma   90.00
#
_symmetry.space_group_name_H-M   'P 1'
#
loop_
_entity.id
_entity.type
_entity.pdbx_description
1 polymer ?
#
loop_
_entity_poly.entity_id
_entity_poly.type
_entity_poly.pdbx_seq_one_letter_code
_entity_poly.pdbx_strand_id
1 'polypeptide(L)' 'MKKDAHEFSDEVRALMGQIITELLSDGDAVTPERLIQGLHLFSENTDDADDYLDCMELIQFLMKKLH' A
#
# COMPACT_ATOMS: atom_id res chain seq x y z
N MET A 1 21.56 -10.70 13.70
CA MET A 1 21.07 -9.44 13.07
C MET A 1 19.86 -9.80 12.23
N LYS A 2 18.65 -9.41 12.65
CA LYS A 2 17.43 -9.62 11.85
C LYS A 2 17.45 -8.61 10.70
N LYS A 3 17.82 -9.06 9.51
CA LYS A 3 17.68 -8.29 8.27
C LYS A 3 16.38 -8.74 7.63
N ASP A 4 15.26 -8.09 7.93
CA ASP A 4 14.00 -8.30 7.20
C ASP A 4 13.13 -7.03 7.21
N ALA A 5 13.74 -5.84 7.20
CA ALA A 5 13.03 -4.64 6.80
C ALA A 5 13.07 -4.61 5.28
N HIS A 6 11.99 -5.03 4.63
CA HIS A 6 11.79 -4.73 3.21
C HIS A 6 11.81 -3.21 3.09
N GLU A 7 12.81 -2.68 2.41
CA GLU A 7 13.04 -1.25 2.32
C GLU A 7 12.30 -0.72 1.11
N PHE A 8 11.09 -0.21 1.35
CA PHE A 8 10.32 0.52 0.34
C PHE A 8 10.98 1.86 0.01
N SER A 9 10.83 2.29 -1.24
CA SER A 9 11.17 3.65 -1.69
C SER A 9 10.35 4.70 -0.91
N ASP A 10 10.77 5.96 -0.98
CA ASP A 10 10.05 7.04 -0.30
C ASP A 10 8.70 7.32 -0.98
N GLU A 11 8.60 7.08 -2.27
CA GLU A 11 7.38 7.13 -3.09
C GLU A 11 6.34 6.11 -2.60
N VAL A 12 6.75 4.84 -2.45
CA VAL A 12 5.91 3.77 -1.91
C VAL A 12 5.45 4.08 -0.47
N ARG A 13 6.32 4.69 0.35
CA ARG A 13 5.96 5.13 1.71
C ARG A 13 4.94 6.27 1.69
N ALA A 14 5.10 7.22 0.78
CA ALA A 14 4.15 8.33 0.61
C ALA A 14 2.78 7.81 0.19
N LEU A 15 2.73 6.88 -0.77
CA LEU A 15 1.52 6.21 -1.22
C LEU A 15 0.80 5.46 -0.08
N MET A 16 1.55 4.67 0.70
CA MET A 16 0.98 4.03 1.91
C MET A 16 0.40 5.05 2.88
N GLY A 17 1.13 6.15 3.13
CA GLY A 17 0.69 7.23 4.01
C GLY A 17 -0.61 7.87 3.54
N GLN A 18 -0.74 8.11 2.24
CA GLN A 18 -1.96 8.66 1.63
C GLN A 18 -3.16 7.73 1.86
N ILE A 19 -3.04 6.44 1.51
CA ILE A 19 -4.15 5.49 1.62
C ILE A 19 -4.55 5.28 3.09
N ILE A 20 -3.58 5.20 4.01
CA ILE A 20 -3.86 5.13 5.46
C ILE A 20 -4.62 6.39 5.93
N THR A 21 -4.21 7.56 5.45
CA THR A 21 -4.85 8.83 5.82
C THR A 21 -6.29 8.89 5.31
N GLU A 22 -6.54 8.44 4.08
CA GLU A 22 -7.90 8.34 3.52
C GLU A 22 -8.78 7.41 4.35
N LEU A 23 -8.32 6.19 4.65
CA LEU A 23 -9.05 5.24 5.49
C LEU A 23 -9.38 5.83 6.88
N LEU A 24 -8.41 6.47 7.53
CA LEU A 24 -8.61 7.09 8.84
C LEU A 24 -9.58 8.28 8.77
N SER A 25 -9.54 9.05 7.69
CA SER A 25 -10.42 10.22 7.49
C SER A 25 -11.88 9.80 7.29
N ASP A 26 -12.10 8.66 6.65
CA ASP A 26 -13.42 8.04 6.47
C ASP A 26 -13.94 7.37 7.74
N GLY A 27 -13.13 7.33 8.81
CA GLY A 27 -13.46 6.62 10.05
C GLY A 27 -13.36 5.10 9.93
N ASP A 28 -12.73 4.61 8.87
CA ASP A 28 -12.53 3.19 8.60
C ASP A 28 -11.35 2.62 9.40
N ALA A 29 -11.41 1.33 9.67
CA ALA A 29 -10.32 0.61 10.31
C ALA A 29 -9.16 0.39 9.32
N VAL A 30 -7.94 0.72 9.74
CA VAL A 30 -6.72 0.43 8.97
C VAL A 30 -6.36 -1.04 9.18
N THR A 31 -6.89 -1.91 8.33
CA THR A 31 -6.53 -3.33 8.28
C THR A 31 -5.72 -3.65 7.01
N PRO A 32 -4.91 -4.73 7.00
CA PRO A 32 -4.19 -5.15 5.80
C PRO A 32 -5.12 -5.38 4.60
N GLU A 33 -6.33 -5.91 4.81
CA GLU A 33 -7.33 -6.14 3.76
C GLU A 33 -7.85 -4.80 3.19
N ARG A 34 -8.12 -3.83 4.06
CA ARG A 34 -8.54 -2.47 3.66
C ARG A 34 -7.44 -1.73 2.92
N LEU A 35 -6.19 -1.91 3.34
CA LEU A 35 -5.02 -1.37 2.63
C LEU A 35 -4.87 -1.99 1.24
N ILE A 36 -4.97 -3.32 1.12
CA ILE A 36 -4.94 -4.01 -0.17
C ILE A 36 -6.07 -3.51 -1.09
N GLN A 37 -7.29 -3.33 -0.56
CA GLN A 37 -8.41 -2.79 -1.33
C GLN A 37 -8.16 -1.35 -1.80
N GLY A 38 -7.66 -0.48 -0.91
CA GLY A 38 -7.31 0.90 -1.27
C GLY A 38 -6.22 0.97 -2.33
N LEU A 39 -5.17 0.15 -2.22
CA LEU A 39 -4.10 0.04 -3.21
C LEU A 39 -4.62 -0.46 -4.57
N HIS A 40 -5.51 -1.45 -4.57
CA HIS A 40 -6.14 -1.92 -5.80
C HIS A 40 -6.96 -0.80 -6.46
N LEU A 41 -7.82 -0.13 -5.70
CA LEU A 41 -8.64 0.96 -6.22
C LEU A 41 -7.77 2.10 -6.77
N PHE A 42 -6.72 2.50 -6.06
CA PHE A 42 -5.79 3.51 -6.53
C PHE A 42 -5.09 3.08 -7.82
N SER A 43 -4.60 1.83 -7.89
CA SER A 43 -3.91 1.28 -9.07
C SER A 43 -4.80 1.22 -10.32
N GLU A 44 -6.10 1.04 -10.15
CA GLU A 44 -7.07 1.02 -11.27
C GLU A 44 -7.38 2.42 -11.81
N ASN A 45 -7.11 3.47 -11.01
CA ASN A 45 -7.47 4.85 -11.33
C ASN A 45 -6.25 5.77 -11.58
N THR A 46 -5.03 5.26 -11.43
CA THR A 46 -3.81 5.99 -11.78
C THR A 46 -3.42 5.72 -13.23
N ASP A 47 -3.04 6.78 -13.95
CA ASP A 47 -2.44 6.69 -15.29
C ASP A 47 -0.90 6.64 -15.21
N ASP A 48 -0.33 6.76 -14.00
CA ASP A 48 1.11 6.74 -13.76
C ASP A 48 1.59 5.28 -13.57
N ALA A 49 2.55 4.88 -14.41
CA ALA A 49 3.08 3.52 -14.44
C ALA A 49 3.92 3.19 -13.20
N ASP A 50 4.60 4.18 -12.60
CA ASP A 50 5.41 3.99 -11.40
C ASP A 50 4.50 3.82 -10.19
N ASP A 51 3.45 4.65 -10.08
CA ASP A 51 2.40 4.50 -9.05
C ASP A 51 1.70 3.13 -9.12
N TYR A 52 1.42 2.65 -10.35
CA TYR A 52 0.85 1.32 -10.55
C TYR A 52 1.79 0.22 -10.03
N LEU A 53 3.08 0.30 -10.34
CA LEU A 53 4.09 -0.67 -9.89
C LEU A 53 4.25 -0.64 -8.36
N ASP A 54 4.28 0.55 -7.77
CA ASP A 54 4.38 0.76 -6.32
C ASP A 54 3.18 0.15 -5.59
N CYS A 55 1.96 0.33 -6.11
CA CYS A 55 0.77 -0.35 -5.62
C CYS A 55 0.91 -1.88 -5.65
N MET A 56 1.38 -2.43 -6.77
CA MET A 56 1.52 -3.87 -6.94
C MET A 56 2.60 -4.45 -6.01
N GLU A 57 3.69 -3.74 -5.77
CA GLU A 57 4.72 -4.13 -4.81
C GLU A 57 4.15 -4.22 -3.39
N LEU A 58 3.40 -3.20 -2.97
CA LEU A 58 2.76 -3.15 -1.65
C LEU A 58 1.72 -4.26 -1.47
N ILE A 59 0.87 -4.50 -2.47
CA ILE A 59 -0.13 -5.56 -2.43
C ILE A 59 0.56 -6.92 -2.25
N GLN A 60 1.59 -7.21 -3.04
CA GLN A 60 2.33 -8.47 -2.93
C GLN A 60 3.00 -8.64 -1.57
N PHE A 61 3.57 -7.56 -1.02
CA PHE A 61 4.18 -7.58 0.30
C PHE A 61 3.13 -7.87 1.40
N LEU A 62 2.01 -7.18 1.38
CA LEU A 62 0.93 -7.36 2.37
C LEU A 62 0.33 -8.76 2.30
N MET A 63 0.09 -9.29 1.10
CA MET A 63 -0.41 -10.66 0.92
C MET A 63 0.57 -11.72 1.44
N LYS A 64 1.89 -11.51 1.28
CA LYS A 64 2.92 -12.40 1.82
C LYS A 64 3.00 -12.37 3.35
N LYS A 65 2.65 -11.25 3.99
CA LYS A 65 2.64 -11.11 5.46
C LYS A 65 1.38 -11.66 6.11
N LEU A 66 0.29 -11.74 5.35
CA LEU A 66 -0.99 -12.32 5.80
C LEU A 66 -1.02 -13.86 5.71
N HIS A 67 -0.11 -14.46 4.93
CA HIS A 67 0.16 -15.91 4.93
C HIS A 67 1.21 -16.28 5.99
#